data_AF-A0AAU5VDA1-F1
#
_entry.id   AF-A0AAU5VDA1-F1
#
_cell.length_a   1.000
_cell.length_b   1.000
_cell.length_c   1.000
_cell.angle_alpha   90.00
_cell.angle_beta   90.00
_cell.angle_gamma   90.00
#
_symmetry.space_group_name_H-M   'P 1'
#
loop_
_entity.id
_entity.type
_entity.pdbx_description
1 polymer ?
#
loop_
_entity_poly.entity_id
_entity_poly.type
_entity_poly.pdbx_seq_one_letter_code
_entity_poly.pdbx_strand_id
1 'polypeptide(L)'
;MTVDREALQSSWNQTRGHLDAARVHLTGLPNIDLSVTLEFLEHNELGLAFDCLVDLGGDLELPLAFWQHLDRAAREMRLYSDALHTPHLTAADLCRRHLAAASEKE
;
A
#
# COMPACT_ATOMS: atom_id res chain seq x y z
N MET A 1 22.57 -16.10 -9.03
CA MET A 1 21.99 -15.71 -7.73
C MET A 1 20.67 -16.45 -7.57
N THR A 2 20.64 -17.50 -6.75
CA THR A 2 19.38 -18.10 -6.31
C THR A 2 18.76 -17.14 -5.31
N VAL A 3 17.64 -16.52 -5.66
CA VAL A 3 16.85 -15.78 -4.67
C VAL A 3 16.49 -16.77 -3.58
N ASP A 4 16.92 -16.47 -2.36
CA ASP A 4 16.65 -17.32 -1.21
C ASP A 4 15.13 -17.37 -1.00
N ARG A 5 14.52 -18.54 -1.20
CA ARG A 5 13.06 -18.69 -1.21
C ARG A 5 12.47 -18.26 0.13
N GLU A 6 13.20 -18.49 1.22
CA GLU A 6 12.82 -18.08 2.56
C GLU A 6 12.84 -16.56 2.70
N ALA A 7 13.87 -15.88 2.19
CA ALA A 7 13.94 -14.43 2.20
C ALA A 7 12.81 -13.79 1.37
N LEU A 8 12.47 -14.38 0.22
CA LEU A 8 11.34 -13.92 -0.60
C LEU A 8 10.00 -14.09 0.13
N GLN A 9 9.78 -15.25 0.74
CA GLN A 9 8.56 -15.52 1.49
C GLN A 9 8.42 -14.58 2.70
N SER A 10 9.51 -14.31 3.42
CA SER A 10 9.53 -13.35 4.52
C SER A 10 9.18 -11.93 4.05
N SER A 11 9.71 -11.49 2.91
CA SER A 11 9.38 -10.18 2.32
C SER A 11 7.90 -10.08 1.92
N TRP A 12 7.32 -11.15 1.35
CA TRP A 12 5.88 -11.20 1.06
C TRP A 12 5.02 -11.14 2.31
N ASN A 13 5.38 -11.89 3.35
CA ASN A 13 4.66 -11.87 4.63
C ASN A 13 4.72 -10.48 5.28
N GLN A 14 5.88 -9.82 5.24
CA GLN A 14 6.06 -8.48 5.77
C GLN A 14 5.24 -7.45 4.97
N THR A 15 5.27 -7.53 3.65
CA THR A 15 4.44 -6.69 2.77
C THR A 15 2.95 -6.86 3.10
N ARG A 16 2.48 -8.10 3.21
CA ARG A 16 1.09 -8.41 3.57
C ARG A 16 0.72 -7.84 4.94
N GLY A 17 1.62 -7.93 5.92
CA GLY A 17 1.40 -7.35 7.25
C GLY A 17 1.26 -5.82 7.22
N HIS A 18 2.01 -5.14 6.36
CA HIS A 18 1.85 -3.69 6.16
C HIS A 18 0.51 -3.34 5.51
N LEU A 19 0.08 -4.09 4.49
CA LEU A 19 -1.21 -3.87 3.84
C LEU A 19 -2.39 -4.16 4.78
N ASP A 20 -2.30 -5.20 5.62
CA ASP A 20 -3.32 -5.50 6.62
C ASP A 20 -3.43 -4.40 7.68
N ALA A 21 -2.29 -3.89 8.17
CA ALA A 21 -2.28 -2.79 9.12
C ALA A 21 -2.90 -1.50 8.53
N ALA A 22 -2.62 -1.19 7.25
CA ALA A 22 -3.28 -0.10 6.56
C ALA A 22 -4.81 -0.32 6.47
N ARG A 23 -5.23 -1.53 6.04
CA ARG A 23 -6.65 -1.91 5.91
C ARG A 23 -7.44 -1.74 7.21
N VAL A 24 -6.83 -1.96 8.38
CA VAL A 24 -7.50 -1.77 9.68
C VAL A 24 -8.01 -0.33 9.86
N HIS A 25 -7.30 0.68 9.35
CA HIS A 25 -7.74 2.08 9.45
C HIS A 25 -9.00 2.39 8.63
N LEU A 26 -9.30 1.56 7.62
CA LEU A 26 -10.52 1.66 6.81
C LEU A 26 -11.67 0.85 7.38
N THR A 27 -11.38 -0.08 8.29
CA THR A 27 -12.39 -0.98 8.85
C THR A 27 -13.37 -0.19 9.73
N GLY A 28 -14.66 -0.29 9.42
CA GLY A 28 -15.72 0.39 10.15
C GLY A 28 -16.04 1.80 9.67
N LEU A 29 -15.34 2.31 8.65
CA LEU A 29 -15.76 3.53 7.95
C LEU A 29 -17.04 3.26 7.14
N PRO A 30 -18.02 4.17 7.16
CA PRO A 30 -19.23 4.01 6.36
C PRO A 30 -18.91 4.09 4.87
N ASN A 31 -19.60 3.30 4.05
CA ASN A 31 -19.51 3.30 2.59
C ASN A 31 -18.13 2.89 2.01
N ILE A 32 -17.26 2.26 2.79
CA ILE A 32 -16.03 1.64 2.28
C ILE A 32 -16.25 0.16 2.10
N ASP A 33 -16.12 -0.32 0.86
CA ASP A 33 -16.11 -1.75 0.56
C ASP A 33 -14.67 -2.27 0.49
N LEU A 34 -14.32 -3.13 1.44
CA LEU A 34 -13.00 -3.77 1.52
C LEU A 34 -12.97 -5.15 0.85
N SER A 35 -14.10 -5.64 0.31
CA SER A 35 -14.21 -7.00 -0.21
C SER A 35 -13.18 -7.31 -1.29
N VAL A 36 -12.98 -6.38 -2.24
CA VAL A 36 -11.99 -6.51 -3.32
C VAL A 36 -10.56 -6.52 -2.77
N THR A 37 -10.25 -5.65 -1.81
CA THR A 37 -8.92 -5.62 -1.18
C THR A 37 -8.63 -6.91 -0.41
N LEU A 38 -9.64 -7.47 0.27
CA LEU A 38 -9.52 -8.73 0.99
C LEU A 38 -9.27 -9.90 0.05
N GLU A 39 -9.98 -9.98 -1.08
CA GLU A 39 -9.78 -11.02 -2.10
C GLU A 39 -8.33 -11.01 -2.62
N PHE A 40 -7.79 -9.83 -2.96
CA PHE A 40 -6.41 -9.70 -3.41
C PHE A 40 -5.40 -10.11 -2.33
N LEU A 41 -5.64 -9.76 -1.07
CA LEU A 41 -4.80 -10.22 0.03
C LEU A 41 -4.85 -11.73 0.17
N GLU A 42 -6.03 -12.35 0.09
CA GLU A 42 -6.21 -13.81 0.15
C GLU A 42 -5.43 -14.53 -0.96
N HIS A 43 -5.43 -13.98 -2.17
CA HIS A 43 -4.72 -14.53 -3.33
C HIS A 43 -3.24 -14.11 -3.45
N ASN A 44 -2.70 -13.38 -2.48
CA ASN A 44 -1.32 -12.85 -2.47
C ASN A 44 -1.04 -11.90 -3.66
N GLU A 45 -2.06 -11.23 -4.17
CA GLU A 45 -1.99 -10.19 -5.20
C GLU A 45 -1.67 -8.83 -4.54
N LEU A 46 -0.52 -8.76 -3.86
CA LEU A 46 -0.16 -7.66 -2.95
C LEU A 46 -0.09 -6.29 -3.64
N GLY A 47 0.28 -6.25 -4.93
CA GLY A 47 0.28 -5.02 -5.72
C GLY A 47 -1.12 -4.48 -5.99
N LEU A 48 -2.07 -5.36 -6.31
CA LEU A 48 -3.47 -4.97 -6.54
C LEU A 48 -4.14 -4.54 -5.22
N ALA A 49 -3.85 -5.25 -4.12
CA ALA A 49 -4.30 -4.85 -2.80
C ALA A 49 -3.74 -3.47 -2.40
N PHE A 50 -2.48 -3.18 -2.72
CA PHE A 50 -1.88 -1.87 -2.51
C PHE A 50 -2.57 -0.77 -3.34
N ASP A 51 -2.77 -1.01 -4.64
CA ASP A 51 -3.42 -0.04 -5.53
C ASP A 51 -4.83 0.30 -5.04
N CYS A 52 -5.63 -0.71 -4.63
CA CYS A 52 -6.95 -0.49 -4.05
C CYS A 52 -6.91 0.33 -2.76
N LEU A 53 -5.97 0.06 -1.85
CA LEU A 53 -5.86 0.81 -0.60
C LEU A 53 -5.46 2.28 -0.83
N VAL A 54 -4.58 2.54 -1.80
CA VAL A 54 -4.22 3.92 -2.18
C VAL A 54 -5.42 4.65 -2.78
N ASP A 55 -6.15 4.01 -3.67
CA ASP A 55 -7.35 4.58 -4.31
C ASP A 55 -8.43 4.91 -3.27
N LEU A 56 -8.79 3.93 -2.42
CA LEU A 56 -9.75 4.12 -1.33
C LEU A 56 -9.32 5.20 -0.34
N GLY A 57 -8.02 5.30 -0.06
CA GLY A 57 -7.49 6.30 0.86
C GLY A 57 -7.41 7.70 0.27
N GLY A 58 -7.30 7.83 -1.06
CA GLY A 58 -7.08 9.11 -1.74
C GLY A 58 -8.22 10.11 -1.53
N ASP A 59 -9.45 9.61 -1.41
CA ASP A 59 -10.66 10.39 -1.17
C ASP A 59 -10.95 10.62 0.33
N LEU A 60 -10.12 10.09 1.23
CA LEU A 60 -10.36 10.09 2.67
C LEU A 60 -9.27 10.85 3.42
N GLU A 61 -9.67 11.56 4.48
CA GLU A 61 -8.73 12.17 5.43
C GLU A 61 -8.20 11.13 6.43
N LEU A 62 -7.37 10.21 5.94
CA LEU A 62 -6.79 9.15 6.75
C LEU A 62 -5.57 9.61 7.55
N PRO A 63 -5.33 8.99 8.73
CA PRO A 63 -4.21 9.35 9.59
C PRO A 63 -2.86 9.05 8.92
N LEU A 64 -1.81 9.75 9.36
CA LEU A 64 -0.43 9.55 8.88
C LEU A 64 0.00 8.08 8.93
N ALA A 65 -0.38 7.37 9.99
CA ALA A 65 -0.05 5.94 10.17
C ALA A 65 -0.52 5.06 9.00
N PHE A 66 -1.70 5.33 8.43
CA PHE A 66 -2.20 4.59 7.26
C PHE A 66 -1.23 4.71 6.07
N TRP A 67 -0.84 5.93 5.74
CA TRP A 67 0.07 6.21 4.62
C TRP A 67 1.48 5.67 4.89
N GLN A 68 1.94 5.66 6.14
CA GLN A 68 3.21 5.05 6.52
C GLN A 68 3.22 3.53 6.31
N HIS A 69 2.10 2.85 6.61
CA HIS A 69 1.97 1.42 6.34
C HIS A 69 2.04 1.14 4.84
N LEU A 70 1.38 1.94 4.01
CA LEU A 70 1.45 1.82 2.55
C LEU A 70 2.85 2.12 2.00
N ASP A 71 3.54 3.18 2.45
CA ASP A 71 4.92 3.48 2.02
C ASP A 71 5.87 2.32 2.34
N ARG A 72 5.73 1.68 3.51
CA ARG A 72 6.53 0.48 3.86
C ARG A 72 6.23 -0.68 2.91
N ALA A 73 4.96 -0.96 2.61
CA ALA A 73 4.58 -2.00 1.65
C ALA A 73 5.16 -1.72 0.25
N ALA A 74 5.09 -0.46 -0.22
CA ALA A 74 5.64 -0.04 -1.50
C ALA A 74 7.17 -0.18 -1.55
N ARG A 75 7.89 0.06 -0.45
CA ARG A 75 9.35 -0.15 -0.35
C ARG A 75 9.72 -1.63 -0.41
N GLU A 76 9.01 -2.48 0.32
CA GLU A 76 9.24 -3.94 0.30
C GLU A 76 9.06 -4.49 -1.12
N MET A 77 8.02 -4.04 -1.82
CA MET A 77 7.74 -4.40 -3.22
C MET A 77 8.60 -3.65 -4.24
N ARG A 78 9.41 -2.68 -3.80
CA ARG A 78 10.26 -1.82 -4.65
C ARG A 78 9.47 -1.09 -5.75
N LEU A 79 8.24 -0.67 -5.45
CA LEU A 79 7.36 0.02 -6.41
C LEU A 79 7.88 1.41 -6.79
N TYR A 80 8.71 2.01 -5.93
CA TYR A 80 9.39 3.25 -6.21
C TYR A 80 10.50 3.04 -7.24
N SER A 81 10.13 3.15 -8.51
CA SER A 81 11.07 3.14 -9.62
C SER A 81 11.71 4.51 -9.81
N ASP A 82 12.99 4.54 -10.21
CA ASP A 82 13.74 5.72 -10.66
C ASP A 82 13.32 6.19 -12.08
N ALA A 83 12.14 5.77 -12.54
CA ALA A 83 11.77 5.84 -13.94
C ALA A 83 11.36 7.26 -14.32
N LEU A 84 12.33 7.99 -14.89
CA LEU A 84 12.15 9.23 -15.68
C LEU A 84 11.12 9.16 -16.83
N HIS A 85 10.42 8.03 -17.03
CA HIS A 85 9.64 7.74 -18.24
C HIS A 85 8.25 7.13 -18.02
N THR A 86 7.67 7.20 -16.82
CA THR A 86 6.23 6.93 -16.67
C THR A 86 5.44 8.25 -16.74
N PRO A 87 4.73 8.54 -17.84
CA PRO A 87 3.96 9.78 -17.97
C PRO A 87 2.73 9.82 -17.04
N HIS A 88 2.36 8.69 -16.43
CA HIS A 88 1.21 8.57 -15.53
C HIS A 88 1.67 8.37 -14.09
N LEU A 89 0.94 8.98 -13.16
CA LEU A 89 1.13 8.81 -11.73
C LEU A 89 0.76 7.38 -11.34
N THR A 90 1.68 6.70 -10.66
CA THR A 90 1.42 5.38 -10.09
C THR A 90 0.74 5.51 -8.73
N ALA A 91 0.10 4.44 -8.25
CA ALA A 91 -0.40 4.38 -6.88
C ALA A 91 0.72 4.64 -5.85
N ALA A 92 1.96 4.22 -6.13
CA ALA A 92 3.10 4.51 -5.28
C ALA A 92 3.40 6.02 -5.22
N ASP A 93 3.32 6.73 -6.34
CA ASP A 93 3.47 8.20 -6.37
C ASP A 93 2.37 8.92 -5.59
N LEU A 94 1.12 8.46 -5.74
CA LEU A 94 -0.01 8.99 -4.97
C LEU A 94 0.18 8.75 -3.47
N CYS A 95 0.56 7.53 -3.07
CA CYS A 95 0.86 7.19 -1.69
C CYS A 95 1.89 8.15 -1.07
N ARG A 96 2.97 8.48 -1.80
CA ARG A 96 3.97 9.46 -1.31
C ARG A 96 3.40 10.86 -1.13
N ARG A 97 2.55 11.31 -2.06
CA ARG A 97 1.91 12.63 -1.97
C ARG A 97 0.99 12.72 -0.76
N HIS A 98 0.17 11.69 -0.55
CA HIS A 98 -0.71 11.64 0.62
C HIS A 98 0.08 11.51 1.92
N LEU A 99 1.17 10.72 1.94
CA LEU A 99 2.07 10.65 3.09
C LEU A 99 2.66 12.01 3.45
N ALA A 100 3.15 12.75 2.45
CA ALA A 100 3.70 14.09 2.66
C ALA A 100 2.62 15.04 3.21
N ALA A 101 1.45 15.08 2.55
CA ALA A 101 0.34 15.93 2.95
C ALA A 101 -0.19 15.59 4.36
N ALA A 102 -0.22 14.31 4.74
CA ALA A 102 -0.61 13.88 6.09
C ALA A 102 0.44 14.26 7.13
N SER A 103 1.74 14.16 6.79
CA SER A 103 2.84 14.54 7.69
C SER A 103 2.86 16.04 8.01
N GLU A 104 2.39 16.88 7.08
CA GLU A 104 2.33 18.34 7.29
C GLU A 104 1.17 18.77 8.21
N LYS A 105 0.19 17.89 8.45
CA LYS A 105 -1.01 18.17 9.25
C LYS A 105 -0.87 17.76 10.74
N GLU A 106 0.18 17.03 11.10
CA GLU A 106 0.43 16.49 12.45
C GLU A 106 1.47 17.34 13.21
#